data_AF-A0A2W6BPQ2-F1
#
_entry.id   AF-A0A2W6BPQ2-F1
#
_cell.length_a   1.000
_cell.length_b   1.000
_cell.length_c   1.000
_cell.angle_alpha   90.00
_cell.angle_beta   90.00
_cell.angle_gamma   90.00
#
_symmetry.space_group_name_H-M   'P 1'
#
loop_
_entity.id
_entity.type
_entity.pdbx_description
1 polymer ?
#
loop_
_entity_poly.entity_id
_entity_poly.type
_entity_poly.pdbx_seq_one_letter_code
_entity_poly.pdbx_strand_id
1 'polypeptide(L)'
;MSEDVAWSVEAVMHMWARHQIRPDEATEAVQDSDAVWYDPDPHSKSGLSVRVIGYSTMRKEILVVILLRVSGAWEGVNGWTANSTHQRIYRQGL
;
A
#
# COMPACT_ATOMS: atom_id res chain seq x y z
N MET A 1 8.33 11.65 7.58
CA MET A 1 9.46 10.94 6.93
C MET A 1 8.89 10.32 5.67
N SER A 2 9.51 10.53 4.51
CA SER A 2 9.09 9.85 3.28
C SER A 2 9.69 8.45 3.33
N GLU A 3 8.85 7.42 3.37
CA GLU A 3 9.29 6.03 3.31
C GLU A 3 9.52 5.67 1.83
N ASP A 4 10.75 5.25 1.49
CA ASP A 4 11.07 4.71 0.17
C ASP A 4 10.65 3.24 0.09
N VAL A 5 9.98 2.85 -1.00
CA VAL A 5 9.49 1.49 -1.22
C VAL A 5 10.18 0.87 -2.43
N ALA A 6 10.85 -0.26 -2.21
CA ALA A 6 11.42 -1.06 -3.30
C ALA A 6 10.35 -1.99 -3.89
N TRP A 7 10.26 -2.06 -5.22
CA TRP A 7 9.28 -2.89 -5.91
C TRP A 7 9.99 -3.95 -6.77
N SER A 8 9.69 -5.23 -6.53
CA SER A 8 10.19 -6.32 -7.38
C SER A 8 9.47 -6.33 -8.73
N VAL A 9 10.13 -6.83 -9.78
CA VAL A 9 9.52 -6.96 -11.11
C VAL A 9 8.22 -7.78 -11.05
N GLU A 10 8.18 -8.81 -10.21
CA GLU A 10 6.98 -9.63 -10.01
C GLU A 10 5.82 -8.80 -9.42
N ALA A 11 6.09 -8.01 -8.38
CA ALA A 11 5.08 -7.13 -7.78
C ALA A 11 4.56 -6.09 -8.78
N VAL A 12 5.46 -5.47 -9.56
CA VAL A 12 5.08 -4.51 -10.61
C VAL A 12 4.15 -5.18 -11.63
N MET A 13 4.53 -6.35 -12.15
CA MET A 13 3.75 -7.08 -13.15
C MET A 13 2.39 -7.52 -12.61
N HIS A 14 2.34 -8.01 -11.37
CA HIS A 14 1.10 -8.44 -10.74
C HIS A 14 0.14 -7.27 -10.49
N MET A 15 0.63 -6.15 -9.95
CA MET A 15 -0.19 -4.94 -9.75
C MET A 15 -0.74 -4.41 -11.06
N TRP A 16 0.10 -4.34 -12.10
CA TRP A 16 -0.36 -3.91 -13.41
C TRP A 16 -1.43 -4.85 -13.97
N ALA A 17 -1.12 -6.15 -14.06
CA ALA A 17 -2.02 -7.13 -14.66
C ALA A 17 -3.39 -7.22 -13.97
N ARG A 18 -3.44 -7.05 -12.64
CA ARG A 18 -4.68 -7.20 -11.87
C ARG A 18 -5.40 -5.90 -11.53
N HIS A 19 -4.67 -4.81 -11.35
CA HIS A 19 -5.20 -3.58 -10.76
C HIS A 19 -4.90 -2.34 -11.61
N GLN A 20 -4.07 -2.47 -12.66
CA GLN A 20 -3.62 -1.36 -13.51
C GLN A 20 -3.00 -0.23 -12.66
N ILE A 21 -2.34 -0.59 -11.57
CA ILE A 21 -1.64 0.34 -10.67
C ILE A 21 -0.16 0.30 -10.98
N ARG A 22 0.44 1.50 -11.08
CA ARG A 22 1.89 1.63 -11.25
C ARG A 22 2.59 1.75 -9.89
N PRO A 23 3.89 1.39 -9.80
CA PRO A 23 4.64 1.47 -8.55
C PRO A 23 4.74 2.87 -7.95
N ASP A 24 4.82 3.91 -8.77
CA ASP A 24 4.82 5.32 -8.35
C ASP A 24 3.48 5.69 -7.67
N GLU A 25 2.34 5.30 -8.24
CA GLU A 25 1.01 5.51 -7.65
C GLU A 25 0.86 4.80 -6.30
N ALA A 26 1.32 3.55 -6.20
CA ALA A 26 1.30 2.81 -4.94
C ALA A 26 2.26 3.43 -3.89
N THR A 27 3.40 3.95 -4.33
CA THR A 27 4.36 4.63 -3.45
C THR A 27 3.79 5.92 -2.90
N GLU A 28 3.04 6.70 -3.70
CA GLU A 28 2.33 7.89 -3.19
C GLU A 28 1.38 7.54 -2.04
N ALA A 29 0.62 6.45 -2.16
CA ALA A 29 -0.29 6.01 -1.11
C ALA A 29 0.45 5.58 0.18
N VAL A 30 1.71 5.12 0.08
CA VAL A 30 2.55 4.83 1.25
C VAL A 30 3.12 6.10 1.87
N GLN A 31 3.43 7.09 1.04
CA GLN A 31 4.03 8.36 1.45
C GLN A 31 3.01 9.42 1.88
N ASP A 32 1.73 9.12 1.71
CA ASP A 32 0.63 9.95 2.19
C ASP A 32 0.70 10.13 3.71
N SER A 33 0.70 11.40 4.14
CA SER A 33 0.79 11.76 5.56
C SER A 33 -0.41 11.32 6.37
N ASP A 34 -1.56 11.14 5.72
CA ASP A 34 -2.81 10.70 6.35
C ASP A 34 -3.02 9.18 6.21
N ALA A 35 -2.03 8.45 5.70
CA ALA A 35 -2.11 7.02 5.51
C ALA A 35 -2.35 6.29 6.84
N VAL A 36 -3.25 5.32 6.81
CA VAL A 36 -3.50 4.41 7.94
C VAL A 36 -2.62 3.18 7.79
N TRP A 37 -1.82 2.91 8.81
CA TRP A 37 -0.88 1.79 8.83
C TRP A 37 -1.36 0.71 9.81
N TYR A 38 -1.52 -0.51 9.30
CA TYR A 38 -1.68 -1.70 10.11
C TYR A 38 -0.41 -2.53 10.06
N ASP A 39 0.37 -2.43 11.13
CA ASP A 39 1.58 -3.23 11.38
C ASP A 39 1.39 -4.03 12.69
N PRO A 40 1.09 -5.34 12.61
CA PRO A 40 0.98 -6.16 11.40
C PRO A 40 -0.35 -5.97 10.66
N ASP A 41 -0.40 -6.36 9.38
CA ASP A 41 -1.63 -6.46 8.60
C ASP A 41 -2.60 -7.44 9.30
N PRO A 42 -3.82 -7.01 9.69
CA PRO A 42 -4.76 -7.84 10.43
C PRO A 42 -5.20 -9.10 9.66
N HIS A 43 -5.02 -9.12 8.34
CA HIS A 43 -5.36 -10.27 7.50
C HIS A 43 -4.14 -11.13 7.13
N SER A 44 -2.95 -10.78 7.63
CA SER A 44 -1.75 -11.57 7.42
C SER A 44 -1.79 -12.85 8.25
N LYS A 45 -1.63 -14.01 7.61
CA LYS A 45 -1.51 -15.29 8.33
C LYS A 45 -0.16 -15.45 9.02
N SER A 46 0.90 -14.87 8.44
CA SER A 46 2.26 -14.93 8.99
C SER A 46 2.55 -13.81 9.98
N GLY A 47 1.77 -12.72 9.96
CA GLY A 47 2.03 -11.51 10.74
C GLY A 47 3.23 -10.69 10.25
N LEU A 48 3.81 -11.03 9.09
CA LEU A 48 5.03 -10.40 8.58
C LEU A 48 4.76 -9.20 7.66
N SER A 49 3.54 -9.06 7.16
CA SER A 49 3.18 -8.00 6.23
C SER A 49 2.55 -6.82 6.94
N VAL A 50 2.66 -5.66 6.32
CA VAL A 50 2.05 -4.39 6.74
C VAL A 50 1.04 -3.98 5.68
N ARG A 51 -0.11 -3.46 6.13
CA ARG A 51 -1.14 -2.90 5.24
C ARG A 51 -1.17 -1.39 5.42
N VAL A 52 -1.01 -0.69 4.31
CA VAL A 52 -1.14 0.77 4.25
C VAL A 52 -2.39 1.10 3.47
N ILE A 53 -3.19 2.04 3.97
CA ILE A 53 -4.33 2.61 3.26
C ILE A 53 -4.07 4.11 3.13
N GLY A 54 -3.82 4.58 1.91
CA GLY A 54 -3.46 5.98 1.66
C GLY A 54 -3.88 6.44 0.29
N TYR A 55 -3.78 7.74 0.04
CA TYR A 55 -4.20 8.40 -1.17
C TYR A 55 -3.07 8.51 -2.20
N SER A 56 -3.34 8.07 -3.44
CA SER A 56 -2.49 8.38 -4.59
C SER A 56 -3.01 9.64 -5.30
N THR A 57 -2.14 10.64 -5.41
CA THR A 57 -2.46 11.90 -6.10
C THR A 57 -2.51 11.71 -7.60
N MET A 58 -1.60 10.93 -8.18
CA MET A 58 -1.58 10.60 -9.61
C MET A 58 -2.86 9.88 -10.02
N ARG A 59 -3.32 8.92 -9.21
CA ARG A 59 -4.52 8.13 -9.50
C ARG A 59 -5.82 8.80 -9.06
N LYS A 60 -5.73 9.74 -8.13
CA LYS A 60 -6.85 10.38 -7.44
C LYS A 60 -7.77 9.39 -6.70
N GLU A 61 -7.18 8.31 -6.20
CA GLU A 61 -7.88 7.21 -5.53
C GLU A 61 -7.18 6.86 -4.20
N ILE A 62 -7.96 6.35 -3.25
CA ILE A 62 -7.41 5.70 -2.06
C ILE A 62 -6.99 4.29 -2.48
N LEU A 63 -5.75 3.93 -2.19
CA LEU A 63 -5.17 2.63 -2.44
C LEU A 63 -4.95 1.89 -1.14
N VAL A 64 -4.93 0.57 -1.25
CA VAL A 64 -4.45 -0.34 -0.22
C VAL A 64 -3.16 -0.95 -0.75
N VAL A 65 -2.09 -0.83 0.02
CA VAL A 65 -0.75 -1.31 -0.33
C VAL A 65 -0.29 -2.32 0.72
N ILE A 66 0.29 -3.43 0.26
CA ILE A 66 0.90 -4.44 1.12
C ILE A 66 2.41 -4.35 1.02
N LEU A 67 3.04 -4.18 2.18
CA LEU A 67 4.48 -4.10 2.33
C LEU A 67 5.00 -5.29 3.15
N LEU A 68 6.27 -5.61 2.94
CA LEU A 68 7.08 -6.42 3.85
C LEU A 68 8.25 -5.58 4.35
N ARG A 69 8.69 -5.87 5.58
CA ARG A 69 9.94 -5.30 6.09
C ARG A 69 11.06 -6.32 5.93
N VAL A 70 11.95 -6.06 4.99
CA VAL A 70 13.08 -6.94 4.65
C VAL A 70 14.38 -6.22 4.97
N SER A 71 15.16 -6.76 5.91
CA SER A 71 16.44 -6.19 6.34
C SER A 71 16.37 -4.70 6.73
N GLY A 72 15.23 -4.26 7.30
CA GLY A 72 15.00 -2.88 7.73
C GLY A 72 14.39 -1.95 6.68
N ALA A 73 14.33 -2.36 5.40
CA ALA A 73 13.75 -1.60 4.30
C ALA A 73 12.33 -2.08 3.95
N TRP A 74 11.54 -1.21 3.29
CA TRP A 74 10.21 -1.56 2.79
C TRP A 74 10.29 -2.16 1.39
N GLU A 75 9.70 -3.34 1.25
CA GLU A 75 9.46 -3.98 -0.04
C GLU A 75 7.96 -4.03 -0.32
N GLY A 76 7.54 -3.45 -1.44
CA GLY A 76 6.17 -3.48 -1.92
C GLY A 76 5.82 -4.82 -2.55
N VAL A 77 4.71 -5.41 -2.10
CA VAL A 77 4.26 -6.74 -2.54
C VAL A 77 3.06 -6.65 -3.48
N ASN A 78 2.09 -5.78 -3.16
CA ASN A 78 0.89 -5.60 -3.96
C ASN A 78 0.20 -4.28 -3.64
N GLY A 79 -0.69 -3.81 -4.52
CA GLY A 79 -1.50 -2.61 -4.35
C GLY A 79 -2.80 -2.70 -5.14
N TRP A 80 -3.90 -2.18 -4.59
CA TRP A 80 -5.21 -2.15 -5.24
C TRP A 80 -6.07 -0.97 -4.76
N THR A 81 -7.07 -0.57 -5.56
CA THR A 81 -8.02 0.48 -5.18
C THR A 81 -8.84 0.06 -3.95
N ALA A 82 -8.94 0.95 -2.97
CA ALA A 82 -9.66 0.72 -1.73
C ALA A 82 -11.17 0.54 -1.97
N ASN A 83 -11.74 -0.49 -1.34
CA ASN A 83 -13.19 -0.67 -1.26
C ASN A 83 -13.83 0.35 -0.28
N SER A 84 -15.17 0.35 -0.19
CA SER A 84 -15.91 1.28 0.67
C SER A 84 -15.52 1.23 2.15
N THR A 85 -15.11 0.07 2.66
CA THR A 85 -14.68 -0.09 4.06
C THR A 85 -13.33 0.59 4.28
N HIS A 86 -12.34 0.31 3.42
CA HIS A 86 -11.02 0.94 3.51
C HIS A 86 -11.06 2.44 3.23
N GLN A 87 -11.91 2.90 2.31
CA GLN A 87 -12.12 4.33 2.09
C GLN A 87 -12.68 5.02 3.35
N ARG A 88 -13.59 4.36 4.08
CA ARG A 88 -14.12 4.90 5.33
C ARG A 88 -13.05 4.93 6.41
N ILE A 89 -12.26 3.86 6.55
CA ILE A 89 -11.12 3.80 7.47
C ILE A 89 -10.18 4.99 7.24
N TYR A 90 -9.73 5.18 5.99
CA TYR A 90 -8.86 6.30 5.63
C TYR A 90 -9.47 7.66 5.99
N ARG A 91 -10.71 7.91 5.56
CA ARG A 91 -11.39 9.20 5.82
C ARG A 91 -11.65 9.48 7.30
N GLN A 92 -11.64 8.46 8.14
CA GLN A 92 -11.89 8.58 9.58
C GLN A 92 -10.59 8.46 10.42
N GLY A 93 -9.45 8.16 9.78
CA GLY A 93 -8.17 7.95 10.46
C GLY A 93 -8.21 6.80 11.48
N LEU A 94 -8.91 5.70 11.17
CA LEU A 94 -9.20 4.58 12.09
C LEU A 94 -8.14 3.48 12.13
#